data_AF-A0A6M0AT65-F1
#
_entry.id   AF-A0A6M0AT65-F1
#
_cell.length_a   1.000
_cell.length_b   1.000
_cell.length_c   1.000
_cell.angle_alpha   90.00
_cell.angle_beta   90.00
_cell.angle_gamma   90.00
#
_symmetry.space_group_name_H-M   'P 1'
#
loop_
_entity.id
_entity.type
_entity.pdbx_description
1 polymer ?
#
loop_
_entity_poly.entity_id
_entity_poly.type
_entity_poly.pdbx_seq_one_letter_code
_entity_poly.pdbx_strand_id
1 'polypeptide(L)'
;MEKIIYTRDNQKVYLDVPPPGAIPSFFVFALHKSGSVMQDKIIEDIGFTLNIPLISVAKTSFNQGVEESAFGKDICDLFVKTGYGFYGSRYLPAYLNDFDLSGFKKILLIRDPRDIVVSHYFSMKNSHVIPPGKV
;
A
#
# COMPACT_ATOMS: atom_id res chain seq x y z
N MET A 1 4.86 -12.87 11.39
CA MET A 1 4.13 -14.15 11.31
C MET A 1 3.45 -14.15 9.97
N GLU A 2 3.67 -15.19 9.18
CA GLU A 2 3.12 -15.25 7.83
C GLU A 2 1.61 -15.54 7.88
N LYS A 3 0.81 -14.64 7.29
CA LYS A 3 -0.64 -14.78 7.12
C LYS A 3 -0.94 -14.91 5.64
N ILE A 4 -1.76 -15.90 5.28
CA ILE A 4 -2.22 -16.06 3.90
C ILE A 4 -3.50 -15.24 3.72
N ILE A 5 -3.50 -14.36 2.72
CA ILE A 5 -4.69 -13.65 2.26
C ILE A 5 -5.05 -14.12 0.85
N TYR A 6 -6.32 -13.97 0.47
CA TYR A 6 -6.84 -14.48 -0.79
C TYR A 6 -7.39 -13.34 -1.64
N THR A 7 -7.16 -13.43 -2.94
CA THR A 7 -7.88 -12.60 -3.92
C THR A 7 -9.28 -13.16 -4.17
N ARG A 8 -10.14 -12.39 -4.87
CA ARG A 8 -11.49 -12.84 -5.26
C ARG A 8 -11.48 -14.11 -6.12
N ASP A 9 -10.40 -14.35 -6.87
CA ASP A 9 -10.18 -15.55 -7.70
C ASP A 9 -9.35 -16.64 -6.98
N ASN A 10 -9.22 -16.55 -5.65
CA ASN A 10 -8.52 -17.52 -4.79
C ASN A 10 -7.00 -17.66 -5.02
N GLN A 11 -6.35 -16.66 -5.61
CA GLN A 11 -4.89 -16.58 -5.59
C GLN A 11 -4.41 -16.29 -4.17
N LYS A 12 -3.31 -16.93 -3.77
CA LYS A 12 -2.72 -16.78 -2.44
C LYS A 12 -1.68 -15.68 -2.46
N VAL A 13 -1.74 -14.80 -1.47
CA VAL A 13 -0.67 -13.85 -1.17
C VAL A 13 -0.19 -14.06 0.26
N TYR A 14 1.12 -14.21 0.41
CA TYR A 14 1.77 -14.44 1.69
C TYR A 14 2.17 -13.10 2.30
N LEU A 15 1.50 -12.71 3.38
CA LEU A 15 1.72 -11.43 4.05
C LEU A 15 2.52 -11.65 5.33
N ASP A 16 3.64 -10.94 5.49
CA ASP A 16 4.31 -10.90 6.79
C ASP A 16 3.60 -9.91 7.71
N VAL A 17 3.01 -10.45 8.78
CA VAL A 17 2.32 -9.70 9.82
C VAL A 17 3.19 -9.74 11.08
N PRO A 18 4.00 -8.69 11.36
CA PRO A 18 4.78 -8.62 12.59
C PRO A 18 3.89 -8.67 13.84
N PRO A 19 4.43 -8.94 15.04
CA PRO A 19 3.67 -8.80 16.27
C PRO A 19 3.11 -7.37 16.44
N PRO A 20 1.91 -7.19 17.01
CA PRO A 20 1.30 -5.88 17.17
C PRO A 20 2.06 -5.03 18.19
N GLY A 21 2.17 -3.73 17.91
CA GLY A 21 2.74 -2.74 18.82
C GLY A 21 1.72 -2.17 19.80
N ALA A 22 2.18 -1.37 20.76
CA ALA A 22 1.32 -0.66 21.72
C ALA A 22 0.88 0.73 21.20
N ILE A 23 0.47 0.82 19.94
CA ILE A 23 0.08 2.09 19.30
C ILE A 23 -1.30 2.00 18.64
N PRO A 24 -2.07 3.09 18.54
CA PRO A 24 -3.23 3.12 17.66
C PRO A 24 -2.82 2.87 16.22
N SER A 25 -3.54 1.99 15.53
CA SER A 25 -3.27 1.72 14.12
C SER A 25 -3.57 2.95 13.26
N PHE A 26 -2.86 3.06 12.16
CA PHE A 26 -3.01 4.18 11.23
C PHE A 26 -2.81 3.75 9.78
N PHE A 27 -3.35 4.55 8.87
CA PHE A 27 -3.20 4.36 7.44
C PHE A 27 -2.33 5.45 6.82
N VAL A 28 -1.54 5.04 5.84
CA VAL A 28 -0.72 5.92 5.01
C VAL A 28 -1.11 5.68 3.56
N PHE A 29 -1.73 6.70 2.99
CA PHE A 29 -2.14 6.75 1.60
C PHE A 29 -1.30 7.77 0.83
N ALA A 30 -1.21 7.56 -0.47
CA ALA A 30 -0.69 8.50 -1.42
C ALA A 30 -1.59 8.54 -2.65
N LEU A 31 -1.56 9.65 -3.39
CA LEU A 31 -2.04 9.64 -4.77
C LEU A 31 -0.95 9.11 -5.70
N HIS A 32 -1.36 8.56 -6.84
CA HIS A 32 -0.44 8.14 -7.88
C HIS A 32 0.44 9.34 -8.32
N LYS A 33 1.76 9.11 -8.40
CA LYS A 33 2.80 10.12 -8.70
C LYS A 33 2.88 11.33 -7.75
N SER A 34 2.28 11.28 -6.56
CA SER A 34 2.45 12.35 -5.56
C SER A 34 3.78 12.31 -4.80
N GLY A 35 4.57 11.24 -4.96
CA GLY A 35 5.81 11.01 -4.21
C GLY A 35 5.75 9.82 -3.25
N SER A 36 4.84 8.86 -3.48
CA SER A 36 4.66 7.68 -2.62
C SER A 36 5.92 6.90 -2.31
N VAL A 37 6.86 6.75 -3.25
CA VAL A 37 8.15 6.07 -2.99
C VAL A 37 8.97 6.77 -1.90
N MET A 38 8.96 8.09 -1.86
CA MET A 38 9.63 8.86 -0.81
C MET A 38 8.91 8.69 0.53
N GLN A 39 7.58 8.77 0.53
CA GLN A 39 6.77 8.56 1.73
C GLN A 39 6.95 7.15 2.30
N ASP A 40 6.93 6.12 1.46
CA ASP A 40 7.12 4.72 1.86
C ASP A 40 8.47 4.57 2.58
N LYS A 41 9.56 5.10 2.01
CA LYS A 41 10.88 5.07 2.64
C LYS A 41 10.93 5.80 3.99
N ILE A 42 10.34 7.00 4.07
CA ILE A 42 10.27 7.76 5.34
C ILE A 42 9.49 6.97 6.40
N ILE A 43 8.35 6.38 6.02
CA ILE A 43 7.54 5.57 6.94
C ILE A 43 8.28 4.31 7.35
N GLU A 44 8.94 3.61 6.43
CA GLU A 44 9.78 2.45 6.71
C GLU A 44 10.92 2.80 7.69
N ASP A 45 11.64 3.90 7.46
CA ASP A 45 12.71 4.37 8.36
C ASP A 45 12.19 4.73 9.76
N ILE A 46 11.06 5.42 9.84
CA ILE A 46 10.38 5.72 11.11
C ILE A 46 9.96 4.43 11.80
N GLY A 47 9.37 3.50 11.05
CA GLY A 47 8.87 2.24 11.60
C GLY A 47 9.99 1.36 12.14
N PHE A 48 11.10 1.29 11.42
CA PHE A 48 12.31 0.62 11.89
C PHE A 48 12.86 1.29 13.15
N THR A 49 13.04 2.61 13.13
CA THR A 49 13.66 3.37 14.24
C THR A 49 12.83 3.32 15.53
N LEU A 50 11.50 3.36 15.41
CA LEU A 50 10.58 3.39 16.54
C LEU A 50 9.99 2.02 16.87
N ASN A 51 10.43 0.95 16.19
CA ASN A 51 9.85 -0.39 16.29
C ASN A 51 8.33 -0.42 16.09
N ILE A 52 7.82 0.39 15.15
CA ILE A 52 6.42 0.39 14.76
C ILE A 52 6.20 -0.74 13.75
N PRO A 53 5.28 -1.69 14.01
CA PRO A 53 4.97 -2.75 13.06
C PRO A 53 4.26 -2.19 11.82
N LEU A 54 4.88 -2.36 10.65
CA LEU A 54 4.35 -1.85 9.38
C LEU A 54 3.89 -2.99 8.48
N ILE A 55 2.76 -2.80 7.82
CA ILE A 55 2.18 -3.77 6.88
C ILE A 55 1.83 -3.05 5.59
N SER A 56 2.28 -3.59 4.45
CA SER A 56 1.86 -3.10 3.14
C SER A 56 1.28 -4.24 2.30
N VAL A 57 -0.04 -4.23 2.11
CA VAL A 57 -0.72 -5.15 1.19
C VAL A 57 -0.26 -4.88 -0.23
N ALA A 58 -0.32 -3.62 -0.68
CA ALA A 58 0.03 -3.19 -2.02
C ALA A 58 1.45 -3.60 -2.43
N LYS A 59 2.46 -3.34 -1.59
CA LYS A 59 3.86 -3.70 -1.86
C LYS A 59 4.05 -5.21 -1.88
N THR A 60 3.44 -5.92 -0.93
CA THR A 60 3.58 -7.38 -0.79
C THR A 60 2.93 -8.12 -1.96
N SER A 61 1.71 -7.74 -2.35
CA SER A 61 1.01 -8.36 -3.48
C SER A 61 1.71 -8.07 -4.80
N PHE A 62 2.15 -6.83 -5.02
CA PHE A 62 2.90 -6.45 -6.21
C PHE A 62 4.18 -7.27 -6.38
N ASN A 63 4.94 -7.47 -5.30
CA ASN A 63 6.15 -8.31 -5.32
C ASN A 63 5.86 -9.79 -5.60
N GLN A 64 4.63 -10.25 -5.38
CA GLN A 64 4.15 -11.61 -5.68
C GLN A 64 3.42 -11.70 -7.03
N GLY A 65 3.40 -10.61 -7.82
CA GLY A 65 2.73 -10.57 -9.13
C GLY A 65 1.21 -10.48 -9.05
N VAL A 66 0.65 -10.07 -7.91
CA VAL A 66 -0.79 -9.95 -7.68
C VAL A 66 -1.20 -8.49 -7.57
N GLU A 67 -2.10 -8.08 -8.46
CA GLU A 67 -2.70 -6.75 -8.46
C GLU A 67 -3.54 -6.52 -7.20
N GLU A 68 -3.33 -5.40 -6.50
CA GLU A 68 -4.07 -5.08 -5.26
C GLU A 68 -5.59 -4.96 -5.50
N SER A 69 -6.01 -4.60 -6.72
CA SER A 69 -7.42 -4.53 -7.09
C SER A 69 -8.14 -5.90 -7.08
N ALA A 70 -7.40 -7.00 -7.05
CA ALA A 70 -7.92 -8.36 -7.01
C ALA A 70 -8.46 -8.78 -5.64
N PHE A 71 -8.16 -8.05 -4.56
CA PHE A 71 -8.61 -8.38 -3.20
C PHE A 71 -10.08 -8.01 -2.93
N GLY A 72 -10.78 -8.86 -2.18
CA GLY A 72 -12.13 -8.63 -1.68
C GLY A 72 -12.17 -7.82 -0.39
N LYS A 73 -13.37 -7.65 0.18
CA LYS A 73 -13.57 -6.96 1.47
C LYS A 73 -13.06 -7.75 2.67
N ASP A 74 -12.87 -9.05 2.52
CA ASP A 74 -12.33 -9.98 3.52
C ASP A 74 -10.94 -9.56 4.03
N ILE A 75 -10.15 -8.87 3.19
CA ILE A 75 -8.87 -8.32 3.62
C ILE A 75 -9.01 -7.29 4.75
N CYS A 76 -10.19 -6.69 4.92
CA CYS A 76 -10.44 -5.72 5.98
C CYS A 76 -10.32 -6.30 7.39
N ASP A 77 -10.40 -7.63 7.55
CA ASP A 77 -10.17 -8.31 8.82
C ASP A 77 -8.70 -8.18 9.31
N LEU A 78 -7.79 -7.77 8.43
CA LEU A 78 -6.42 -7.39 8.78
C LEU A 78 -6.35 -6.04 9.52
N PHE A 79 -7.29 -5.14 9.27
CA PHE A 79 -7.23 -3.75 9.72
C PHE A 79 -7.78 -3.60 11.14
N VAL A 80 -6.98 -3.99 12.12
CA VAL A 80 -7.30 -3.86 13.55
C VAL A 80 -6.96 -2.47 14.09
N LYS A 81 -7.71 -1.98 15.09
CA LYS A 81 -7.61 -0.61 15.63
C LYS A 81 -6.29 -0.27 16.34
N THR A 82 -5.53 -1.26 16.76
CA THR A 82 -4.28 -1.07 17.52
C THR A 82 -3.21 -2.01 16.98
N GLY A 83 -1.99 -1.50 16.84
CA GLY A 83 -0.78 -2.30 16.65
C GLY A 83 -0.03 -2.12 15.35
N TYR A 84 -0.60 -1.44 14.34
CA TYR A 84 -0.01 -1.44 12.98
C TYR A 84 -0.08 -0.11 12.23
N GLY A 85 0.95 0.18 11.45
CA GLY A 85 0.90 1.15 10.36
C GLY A 85 0.65 0.46 9.02
N PHE A 86 -0.48 0.75 8.37
CA PHE A 86 -0.81 0.25 7.04
C PHE A 86 -0.35 1.25 5.97
N TYR A 87 0.56 0.87 5.07
CA TYR A 87 1.19 1.81 4.11
C TYR A 87 1.35 1.26 2.69
N GLY A 88 1.80 2.10 1.77
CA GLY A 88 2.12 1.73 0.37
C GLY A 88 0.96 1.83 -0.61
N SER A 89 -0.24 2.17 -0.15
CA SER A 89 -1.41 2.35 -1.02
C SER A 89 -1.32 3.67 -1.79
N ARG A 90 -1.31 3.58 -3.13
CA ARG A 90 -1.18 4.73 -4.07
C ARG A 90 -2.52 5.27 -4.59
N TYR A 91 -3.60 4.79 -3.99
CA TYR A 91 -5.00 5.14 -4.20
C TYR A 91 -5.79 4.65 -2.98
N LEU A 92 -7.09 4.94 -2.92
CA LEU A 92 -7.99 4.29 -1.94
C LEU A 92 -8.44 2.95 -2.52
N PRO A 93 -8.01 1.79 -1.96
CA PRO A 93 -8.38 0.50 -2.50
C PRO A 93 -9.89 0.25 -2.39
N ALA A 94 -10.47 -0.37 -3.42
CA ALA A 94 -11.93 -0.58 -3.49
C ALA A 94 -12.49 -1.41 -2.32
N TYR A 95 -11.69 -2.30 -1.73
CA TYR A 95 -12.08 -3.06 -0.55
C TYR A 95 -12.29 -2.19 0.70
N LEU A 96 -11.75 -0.95 0.72
CA LEU A 96 -11.97 0.02 1.79
C LEU A 96 -13.19 0.92 1.59
N ASN A 97 -13.90 0.84 0.45
CA ASN A 97 -15.02 1.76 0.16
C ASN A 97 -16.13 1.72 1.23
N ASP A 98 -16.41 0.54 1.79
CA ASP A 98 -17.41 0.35 2.84
C ASP A 98 -16.80 0.08 4.22
N PHE A 99 -15.46 0.22 4.35
CA PHE A 99 -14.77 0.03 5.61
C PHE A 99 -14.79 1.34 6.42
N ASP A 100 -15.20 1.28 7.68
CA ASP A 100 -15.21 2.46 8.55
C ASP A 100 -13.80 2.87 8.95
N LEU A 101 -13.25 3.80 8.18
CA LEU A 101 -11.95 4.39 8.44
C LEU A 101 -12.01 5.46 9.55
N SER A 102 -13.17 5.94 10.00
CA SER A 102 -13.30 7.11 10.89
C SER A 102 -12.51 6.97 12.19
N GLY A 103 -12.44 5.75 12.75
CA GLY A 103 -11.70 5.43 13.97
C GLY A 103 -10.18 5.37 13.85
N PHE A 104 -9.60 5.54 12.66
CA PHE A 104 -8.16 5.43 12.42
C PHE A 104 -7.51 6.80 12.15
N LYS A 105 -6.26 6.96 12.59
CA LYS A 105 -5.42 8.06 12.10
C LYS A 105 -5.02 7.79 10.64
N LYS A 106 -4.89 8.84 9.85
CA LYS A 106 -4.63 8.74 8.40
C LYS A 106 -3.64 9.81 7.98
N ILE A 107 -2.75 9.44 7.07
CA ILE A 107 -1.84 10.35 6.38
C ILE A 107 -2.13 10.18 4.89
N LEU A 108 -2.38 11.28 4.17
CA LEU A 108 -2.58 11.26 2.73
C LEU A 108 -1.57 12.20 2.06
N LEU A 109 -0.72 11.66 1.20
CA LEU A 109 0.20 12.47 0.40
C LEU A 109 -0.46 12.89 -0.92
N ILE A 110 -0.73 14.18 -1.02
CA ILE A 110 -1.20 14.85 -2.23
C ILE A 110 -0.08 15.66 -2.88
N ARG A 111 -0.26 16.00 -4.16
CA ARG A 111 0.63 16.87 -4.94
C ARG A 111 -0.22 17.68 -5.92
N ASP A 112 0.29 18.82 -6.37
CA ASP A 112 -0.36 19.59 -7.45
C ASP A 112 -0.67 18.67 -8.65
N PRO A 113 -1.91 18.67 -9.16
CA PRO A 113 -2.31 17.77 -10.24
C PRO A 113 -1.52 18.01 -11.55
N ARG A 114 -1.06 19.24 -11.81
CA ARG A 114 -0.25 19.55 -13.00
C ARG A 114 1.11 18.87 -12.91
N ASP A 115 1.70 18.91 -11.72
CA ASP A 115 2.94 18.20 -11.40
C ASP A 115 2.78 16.67 -11.49
N ILE A 116 1.64 16.14 -11.04
CA ILE A 116 1.32 14.71 -11.16
C ILE A 116 1.30 14.31 -12.64
N VAL A 117 0.66 15.09 -13.51
CA VAL A 117 0.60 14.84 -14.96
C VAL A 117 2.01 14.84 -15.57
N VAL A 118 2.83 15.86 -15.26
CA VAL A 118 4.21 15.94 -15.75
C VAL A 118 5.04 14.75 -15.25
N SER A 119 4.93 14.41 -13.96
CA SER A 119 5.63 13.27 -13.37
C SER A 119 5.19 11.94 -14.00
N HIS A 120 3.90 11.78 -14.29
CA HIS A 120 3.37 10.60 -14.95
C HIS A 120 3.90 10.48 -16.38
N TYR A 121 3.88 11.58 -17.16
CA TYR A 121 4.40 11.61 -18.53
C TYR A 121 5.85 11.10 -18.61
N PHE A 122 6.77 11.66 -17.81
CA PHE A 122 8.16 11.23 -17.82
C PHE A 122 8.36 9.81 -17.26
N SER A 123 7.52 9.38 -16.31
CA SER A 123 7.54 8.01 -15.78
C SER A 123 7.16 6.97 -16.83
N MET A 124 6.18 7.26 -17.67
CA MET A 124 5.78 6.37 -18.77
C MET A 124 6.83 6.37 -19.87
N LYS A 125 7.32 7.56 -20.24
CA LYS A 125 8.32 7.73 -21.30
C LYS A 125 9.65 7.03 -20.98
N ASN A 126 10.11 7.08 -19.73
CA ASN A 126 11.48 6.67 -19.37
C ASN A 126 11.55 5.38 -18.54
N SER A 127 10.50 5.01 -17.79
CA SER A 127 10.57 3.91 -16.81
C SER A 127 9.64 2.74 -17.10
N HIS A 128 8.66 2.91 -18.00
CA HIS A 128 7.76 1.85 -18.46
C HIS A 128 7.95 1.64 -19.97
N VAL A 129 9.20 1.65 -20.43
CA VAL A 129 9.50 1.36 -21.84
C VAL A 129 9.15 -0.10 -22.08
N ILE A 130 8.31 -0.36 -23.08
CA ILE A 130 7.97 -1.72 -23.51
C ILE A 130 9.29 -2.40 -23.87
N PRO A 131 9.65 -3.54 -23.23
CA PRO A 131 10.84 -4.26 -23.60
C PRO A 131 10.79 -4.57 -25.09
N PRO A 132 11.89 -4.41 -25.84
CA PRO A 132 11.91 -4.84 -27.23
C PRO A 132 11.52 -6.32 -27.26
N GLY A 133 10.35 -6.61 -27.84
CA GLY A 133 9.90 -7.99 -28.00
C GLY A 133 10.95 -8.76 -28.80
N LYS A 134 11.18 -10.02 -28.45
CA LYS A 134 11.86 -10.93 -29.37
C LYS A 134 10.96 -11.07 -30.60
N VAL A 135 11.39 -10.49 -31.71
CA VAL A 135 10.90 -10.84 -33.05
C VAL A 135 11.39 -12.23 -33.38
#